data_AF-A0A2N5I1N4-F1
#
_entry.id   AF-A0A2N5I1N4-F1
#
_cell.length_a   1.000
_cell.length_b   1.000
_cell.length_c   1.000
_cell.angle_alpha   90.00
_cell.angle_beta   90.00
_cell.angle_gamma   90.00
#
_symmetry.space_group_name_H-M   'P 1'
#
loop_
_entity.id
_entity.type
_entity.pdbx_description
1 polymer ?
#
loop_
_entity_poly.entity_id
_entity_poly.type
_entity_poly.pdbx_seq_one_letter_code
_entity_poly.pdbx_strand_id
1 'polypeptide(L)'
;MADLANVTKRTIDYYTTKGLLEASRSDSNYRYYDKEAIDQLRFIEKCKNNGLSLESIKQLIKCRDLKQPDIEKASRELGEKLKDLNTDLGTILSMLEKADGNSKLHVKRTISKESLSLIQSLILLLV
;
A
#
# COMPACT_ATOMS: atom_id res chain seq x y z
N MET A 1 30.07 1.61 -0.14
CA MET A 1 28.81 1.19 0.54
C MET A 1 29.05 0.80 1.99
N ALA A 2 29.90 -0.20 2.27
CA ALA A 2 30.29 -0.62 3.63
C ALA A 2 30.67 0.56 4.55
N ASP A 3 31.58 1.42 4.09
CA ASP A 3 32.03 2.58 4.87
C ASP A 3 30.92 3.63 5.09
N LEU A 4 30.02 3.80 4.11
CA LEU A 4 28.91 4.77 4.16
C LEU A 4 27.78 4.36 5.11
N ALA A 5 27.63 3.05 5.32
CA ALA A 5 26.66 2.45 6.23
C ALA A 5 27.29 2.03 7.57
N ASN A 6 28.59 2.26 7.75
CA ASN A 6 29.37 1.85 8.94
C ASN A 6 29.23 0.36 9.29
N VAL A 7 29.20 -0.51 8.27
CA VAL A 7 29.09 -1.97 8.41
C VAL A 7 30.19 -2.68 7.63
N THR A 8 30.53 -3.90 8.06
CA THR A 8 31.51 -4.71 7.34
C THR A 8 30.93 -5.30 6.04
N LYS A 9 31.80 -5.63 5.07
CA LYS A 9 31.39 -6.36 3.86
C LYS A 9 30.70 -7.69 4.20
N ARG A 10 31.18 -8.39 5.25
CA ARG A 10 30.57 -9.63 5.75
C ARG A 10 29.14 -9.41 6.24
N THR A 11 28.86 -8.27 6.87
CA THR A 11 27.50 -7.89 7.31
C THR A 11 26.57 -7.68 6.11
N ILE A 12 27.06 -7.01 5.06
CA ILE A 12 26.29 -6.81 3.81
C ILE A 12 25.96 -8.15 3.16
N ASP A 13 26.94 -9.04 3.01
CA ASP A 13 26.72 -10.38 2.46
C ASP A 13 25.73 -11.19 3.30
N TYR A 14 25.82 -11.09 4.63
CA TYR A 14 24.92 -11.76 5.54
C TYR A 14 23.47 -11.28 5.39
N TYR A 15 23.24 -9.95 5.34
CA TYR A 15 21.91 -9.38 5.13
C TYR A 15 21.35 -9.67 3.74
N THR A 16 22.19 -9.65 2.72
CA THR A 16 21.79 -10.04 1.35
C THR A 16 21.33 -11.50 1.31
N THR A 17 22.09 -12.42 1.93
CA THR A 17 21.76 -13.85 1.97
C THR A 17 20.49 -14.14 2.77
N LYS A 18 20.19 -13.33 3.80
CA LYS A 18 18.95 -13.43 4.58
C LYS A 18 17.75 -12.78 3.89
N GLY A 19 17.95 -12.12 2.74
CA GLY A 19 16.90 -11.39 2.02
C GLY A 19 16.41 -10.15 2.78
N LEU A 20 17.32 -9.52 3.53
CA LEU A 20 17.11 -8.23 4.20
C LEU A 20 17.63 -7.06 3.36
N LEU A 21 18.37 -7.35 2.29
CA LEU A 21 18.95 -6.37 1.39
C LEU A 21 18.85 -6.93 -0.03
N GLU A 22 18.33 -6.14 -0.96
CA GLU A 22 18.28 -6.51 -2.37
C GLU A 22 19.56 -6.09 -3.08
N ALA A 23 20.02 -6.94 -4.00
CA ALA A 23 21.21 -6.70 -4.79
C ALA A 23 20.89 -6.96 -6.26
N SER A 24 21.17 -5.98 -7.11
CA SER A 24 21.16 -6.20 -8.56
C SER A 24 22.43 -6.96 -8.95
N ARG A 25 22.34 -7.82 -9.97
CA ARG A 25 23.52 -8.49 -10.53
C ARG A 25 23.88 -7.86 -11.86
N SER A 26 25.17 -7.63 -12.07
CA SER A 26 25.70 -7.31 -13.40
C SER A 26 25.73 -8.55 -14.29
N ASP A 27 25.90 -8.35 -15.60
CA ASP A 27 26.13 -9.43 -16.58
C ASP A 27 27.38 -10.27 -16.22
N SER A 28 28.36 -9.64 -15.57
CA SER A 28 29.56 -10.28 -15.01
C SER A 28 29.34 -10.93 -13.63
N ASN A 29 28.10 -11.08 -13.17
CA ASN A 29 27.69 -11.71 -11.91
C ASN A 29 28.15 -11.02 -10.60
N TYR A 30 28.70 -9.80 -10.68
CA TYR A 30 28.98 -8.97 -9.50
C TYR A 30 27.69 -8.38 -8.93
N ARG A 31 27.60 -8.32 -7.60
CA ARG A 31 26.51 -7.67 -6.86
C ARG A 31 26.71 -6.16 -6.86
N TYR A 32 25.67 -5.45 -7.28
CA TYR A 32 25.56 -4.00 -7.21
C TYR A 32 24.44 -3.62 -6.25
N TYR A 33 24.69 -2.60 -5.45
CA TYR A 33 23.74 -2.04 -4.51
C TYR A 33 23.55 -0.57 -4.85
N ASP A 34 22.30 -0.15 -4.96
CA ASP A 34 21.96 1.24 -5.21
C ASP A 34 22.08 2.09 -3.92
N LYS A 35 21.69 3.35 -4.03
CA LYS A 35 21.72 4.27 -2.89
C LYS A 35 20.70 3.88 -1.81
N GLU A 36 19.56 3.32 -2.19
CA GLU A 36 18.48 2.93 -1.28
C GLU A 36 18.94 1.83 -0.31
N ALA A 37 19.82 0.95 -0.80
CA ALA A 37 20.43 -0.10 0.01
C ALA A 37 21.28 0.45 1.18
N ILE A 38 21.81 1.68 1.11
CA ILE A 38 22.50 2.33 2.24
C ILE A 38 21.50 2.71 3.34
N ASP A 39 20.34 3.27 2.96
CA ASP A 39 19.29 3.65 3.91
C ASP A 39 18.66 2.41 4.57
N GLN A 40 18.51 1.33 3.81
CA GLN A 40 18.06 0.03 4.32
C GLN A 40 19.05 -0.56 5.34
N LEU A 41 20.36 -0.48 5.08
CA LEU A 41 21.37 -0.91 6.07
C LEU A 41 21.30 -0.09 7.36
N ARG A 42 21.14 1.23 7.28
CA ARG A 42 20.99 2.10 8.46
C ARG A 42 19.74 1.75 9.26
N PHE A 43 18.64 1.43 8.57
CA PHE A 43 17.41 0.98 9.20
C PHE A 43 17.61 -0.35 9.95
N ILE A 44 18.23 -1.34 9.30
CA ILE A 44 18.52 -2.64 9.92
C ILE A 44 19.36 -2.48 11.18
N GLU A 45 20.45 -1.69 11.13
CA GLU A 45 21.30 -1.45 12.29
C GLU A 45 20.55 -0.70 13.41
N LYS A 46 19.71 0.28 13.09
CA LYS A 46 18.88 0.97 14.09
C LYS A 46 17.91 0.01 14.79
N CYS A 47 17.22 -0.85 14.03
CA CYS A 47 16.31 -1.83 14.62
C CYS A 47 17.03 -2.88 15.46
N LYS A 48 18.20 -3.34 15.01
CA LYS A 48 19.06 -4.26 15.76
C LYS A 48 19.56 -3.65 17.06
N ASN A 49 19.90 -2.36 17.07
CA ASN A 49 20.26 -1.63 18.29
C ASN A 49 19.09 -1.50 19.27
N ASN A 50 17.84 -1.55 18.77
CA ASN A 50 16.63 -1.60 19.59
C ASN A 50 16.27 -3.04 20.05
N GLY A 51 17.15 -4.02 19.84
CA GLY A 51 16.95 -5.40 20.28
C GLY A 51 16.01 -6.24 19.41
N LEU A 52 15.61 -5.75 18.23
CA LEU A 52 14.76 -6.52 17.32
C LEU A 52 15.53 -7.68 16.70
N SER A 53 14.87 -8.83 16.59
CA SER A 53 15.40 -9.97 15.84
C SER A 53 15.42 -9.67 14.34
N LEU A 54 16.31 -10.33 13.61
CA LEU A 54 16.39 -10.18 12.15
C LEU A 54 15.10 -10.60 11.44
N GLU A 55 14.34 -11.52 12.03
CA GLU A 55 13.05 -11.95 11.49
C GLU A 55 11.99 -10.86 11.65
N SER A 56 11.91 -10.22 12.82
CA SER A 56 11.04 -9.06 13.03
C SER A 56 11.43 -7.90 12.13
N ILE A 57 12.74 -7.64 11.94
CA ILE A 57 13.24 -6.62 11.02
C ILE A 57 12.81 -6.93 9.59
N LYS A 58 12.87 -8.19 9.16
CA LYS A 58 12.41 -8.60 7.82
C LYS A 58 10.92 -8.35 7.63
N GLN A 59 10.09 -8.61 8.64
CA GLN A 59 8.66 -8.28 8.59
C GLN A 59 8.42 -6.77 8.51
N LEU A 60 9.18 -5.98 9.28
CA LEU A 60 9.10 -4.52 9.21
C LEU A 60 9.53 -3.96 7.84
N ILE A 61 10.57 -4.53 7.24
CA ILE A 61 11.00 -4.16 5.87
C ILE A 61 9.88 -4.49 4.88
N LYS A 62 9.28 -5.68 4.95
CA LYS A 62 8.13 -6.02 4.10
C LYS A 62 6.95 -5.06 4.30
N CYS A 63 6.65 -4.68 5.54
CA CYS A 63 5.60 -3.70 5.83
C CYS A 63 5.94 -2.29 5.34
N ARG A 64 7.24 -1.94 5.28
CA ARG A 64 7.73 -0.67 4.71
C ARG A 64 7.71 -0.68 3.18
N ASP A 65 7.98 -1.83 2.58
CA ASP A 65 7.93 -2.09 1.14
C ASP A 65 6.50 -2.28 0.61
N LEU A 66 5.51 -2.50 1.51
CA LEU A 66 4.11 -2.15 1.27
C LEU A 66 4.03 -0.62 1.20
N LYS A 67 4.47 -0.13 0.05
CA LYS A 67 4.73 1.25 -0.28
C LYS A 67 3.54 2.13 0.08
N GLN A 68 3.76 3.15 0.91
CA GLN A 68 2.93 4.36 0.94
C GLN A 68 2.47 4.80 -0.48
N PRO A 69 3.30 4.74 -1.54
CA PRO A 69 2.83 5.02 -2.90
C PRO A 69 1.77 4.06 -3.45
N ASP A 70 1.73 2.79 -3.03
CA ASP A 70 0.67 1.86 -3.43
C ASP A 70 -0.64 2.16 -2.71
N ILE A 71 -0.57 2.58 -1.44
CA ILE A 71 -1.73 3.07 -0.69
C ILE A 71 -2.23 4.38 -1.29
N GLU A 72 -1.35 5.34 -1.57
CA GLU A 72 -1.73 6.61 -2.20
C GLU A 72 -2.31 6.42 -3.60
N LYS A 73 -1.75 5.50 -4.40
CA LYS A 73 -2.27 5.15 -5.72
C LYS A 73 -3.64 4.48 -5.59
N ALA A 74 -3.79 3.51 -4.69
CA ALA A 74 -5.06 2.85 -4.41
C ALA A 74 -6.12 3.85 -3.89
N SER A 75 -5.74 4.78 -3.02
CA SER A 75 -6.60 5.87 -2.53
C SER A 75 -7.04 6.79 -3.66
N ARG A 76 -6.14 7.11 -4.60
CA ARG A 76 -6.48 7.93 -5.78
C ARG A 76 -7.45 7.20 -6.71
N GLU A 77 -7.19 5.94 -7.03
CA GLU A 77 -8.09 5.11 -7.84
C GLU A 77 -9.46 4.93 -7.18
N LEU A 78 -9.50 4.76 -5.86
CA LEU A 78 -10.74 4.72 -5.10
C LEU A 78 -11.48 6.06 -5.15
N GLY A 79 -10.77 7.19 -5.06
CA GLY A 79 -11.34 8.52 -5.18
C GLY A 79 -12.01 8.76 -6.54
N GLU A 80 -11.37 8.37 -7.63
CA GLU A 80 -11.97 8.44 -8.97
C GLU A 80 -13.22 7.55 -9.07
N LYS A 81 -13.17 6.30 -8.59
CA LYS A 81 -14.34 5.41 -8.57
C LYS A 81 -15.51 5.96 -7.75
N LEU A 82 -15.25 6.61 -6.62
CA LEU A 82 -16.30 7.25 -5.81
C LEU A 82 -16.95 8.43 -6.55
N LYS A 83 -16.15 9.19 -7.31
CA LYS A 83 -16.64 10.30 -8.14
C LYS A 83 -17.50 9.81 -9.29
N ASP A 84 -17.09 8.74 -9.96
CA ASP A 84 -17.87 8.09 -11.02
C ASP A 84 -19.20 7.57 -10.47
N LEU A 85 -19.15 6.84 -9.34
CA LEU A 85 -20.34 6.34 -8.66
C LEU A 85 -21.31 7.47 -8.28
N ASN A 86 -20.80 8.60 -7.81
CA ASN A 86 -21.62 9.76 -7.46
C ASN A 86 -22.31 10.37 -8.71
N THR A 87 -21.63 10.35 -9.85
CA THR A 87 -22.18 10.82 -11.14
C THR A 87 -23.28 9.87 -11.64
N ASP A 88 -23.04 8.56 -11.53
CA ASP A 88 -24.02 7.53 -11.87
C ASP A 88 -25.27 7.64 -10.98
N LEU A 89 -25.09 7.84 -9.67
CA LEU A 89 -26.18 8.10 -8.74
C LEU A 89 -26.97 9.35 -9.11
N GLY A 90 -26.30 10.45 -9.48
CA GLY A 90 -26.97 11.66 -9.96
C GLY A 90 -27.82 11.42 -11.22
N THR A 91 -27.33 10.58 -12.14
CA THR A 91 -28.06 10.17 -13.35
C THR A 91 -29.29 9.34 -12.99
N ILE A 92 -29.13 8.34 -12.13
CA ILE A 92 -30.24 7.50 -11.65
C ILE A 92 -31.29 8.35 -10.92
N LEU A 93 -30.87 9.28 -10.07
CA LEU A 93 -31.78 10.18 -9.35
C LEU A 93 -32.56 11.09 -10.32
N SER A 94 -31.92 11.61 -11.35
CA SER A 94 -32.57 12.41 -12.40
C SER A 94 -33.56 11.59 -13.23
N MET A 95 -33.23 10.32 -13.51
CA MET A 95 -34.15 9.38 -14.15
C MET A 95 -35.34 9.05 -13.24
N LEU A 96 -35.08 8.89 -11.95
CA LEU A 96 -36.12 8.66 -10.95
C LEU A 96 -37.04 9.87 -10.81
N GLU A 97 -36.56 11.11 -10.78
CA GLU A 97 -37.42 12.29 -10.73
C GLU A 97 -38.49 12.28 -11.83
N LYS A 98 -38.10 11.85 -13.03
CA LYS A 98 -38.95 11.75 -14.22
C LYS A 98 -39.78 10.46 -14.30
N ALA A 99 -39.59 9.51 -13.37
CA ALA A 99 -40.24 8.20 -13.41
C ALA A 99 -41.46 8.09 -12.47
N ASP A 100 -42.39 7.20 -12.83
CA ASP A 100 -43.57 6.86 -12.04
C ASP A 100 -43.23 6.20 -10.68
N GLY A 101 -44.17 6.27 -9.73
CA GLY A 101 -43.97 5.84 -8.34
C GLY A 101 -43.51 4.39 -8.15
N ASN A 102 -43.88 3.49 -9.08
CA ASN A 102 -43.51 2.07 -9.00
C ASN A 102 -42.02 1.83 -9.34
N SER A 103 -41.47 2.59 -10.28
CA SER A 103 -40.05 2.51 -10.67
C SER A 103 -39.13 3.04 -9.56
N LYS A 104 -39.57 4.06 -8.82
CA LYS A 104 -38.87 4.62 -7.64
C LYS A 104 -38.72 3.61 -6.51
N LEU A 105 -39.74 2.79 -6.28
CA LEU A 105 -39.77 1.77 -5.23
C LEU A 105 -38.82 0.61 -5.51
N HIS A 106 -38.74 0.17 -6.77
CA HIS A 106 -37.84 -0.92 -7.17
C HIS A 106 -36.37 -0.52 -6.98
N VAL A 107 -35.99 0.66 -7.46
CA VAL A 107 -34.60 1.17 -7.34
C VAL A 107 -34.20 1.40 -5.88
N LYS A 108 -35.08 1.96 -5.04
CA LYS A 108 -34.83 2.11 -3.60
C LYS A 108 -34.54 0.79 -2.90
N ARG A 109 -35.24 -0.28 -3.27
CA ARG A 109 -35.08 -1.59 -2.64
C ARG A 109 -33.78 -2.28 -3.03
N THR A 110 -33.40 -2.14 -4.30
CA THR A 110 -32.16 -2.73 -4.81
C THR A 110 -30.95 -2.03 -4.21
N ILE A 111 -30.90 -0.69 -4.22
CA ILE A 111 -29.71 0.06 -3.76
C ILE A 111 -29.50 0.00 -2.23
N SER A 112 -30.57 -0.23 -1.45
CA SER A 112 -30.57 -0.12 0.01
C SER A 112 -29.60 -1.05 0.74
N LYS A 113 -29.31 -2.25 0.22
CA LYS A 113 -28.49 -3.24 0.93
C LYS A 113 -27.01 -2.96 0.73
N GLU A 114 -26.58 -2.73 -0.51
CA GLU A 114 -25.19 -2.39 -0.82
C GLU A 114 -24.81 -1.00 -0.28
N SER A 115 -25.75 -0.04 -0.27
CA SER A 115 -25.49 1.31 0.25
C SER A 115 -25.11 1.30 1.73
N LEU A 116 -25.71 0.41 2.53
CA LEU A 116 -25.49 0.39 3.98
C LEU A 116 -24.09 -0.14 4.34
N SER A 117 -23.65 -1.21 3.66
CA SER A 117 -22.31 -1.76 3.83
C SER A 117 -21.22 -0.78 3.35
N LEU A 118 -21.49 -0.06 2.27
CA LEU A 118 -20.58 0.96 1.75
C LEU A 118 -20.45 2.14 2.74
N ILE A 119 -21.57 2.66 3.25
CA ILE A 119 -21.58 3.74 4.26
C ILE A 119 -20.78 3.32 5.49
N GLN A 120 -20.99 2.09 5.99
CA GLN A 120 -20.29 1.60 7.18
C GLN A 120 -18.77 1.49 6.96
N SER A 121 -18.36 1.01 5.78
CA SER A 121 -16.94 0.92 5.41
C SER A 121 -16.30 2.31 5.27
N LEU A 122 -17.01 3.29 4.72
CA LEU A 122 -16.54 4.67 4.58
C LEU A 122 -16.44 5.38 5.94
N ILE A 123 -17.37 5.14 6.87
CA ILE A 123 -17.32 5.71 8.22
C ILE A 123 -16.07 5.21 8.95
N LEU A 124 -15.76 3.91 8.87
CA LEU A 124 -14.56 3.33 9.49
C LEU A 124 -13.26 3.92 8.94
N LEU A 125 -13.26 4.38 7.69
CA LEU A 125 -12.11 5.05 7.05
C LEU A 125 -11.90 6.49 7.56
N LEU A 126 -12.97 7.18 7.97
CA LEU A 126 -12.98 8.62 8.29
C LEU A 126 -12.92 8.91 9.81
N VAL A 127 -12.99 7.89 10.66
CA VAL A 127 -12.92 7.97 12.14
C VAL A 127 -11.55 7.49 12.61
#